data_AF-A0A0S6WW26-F1
#
_entry.id   AF-A0A0S6WW26-F1
#
_cell.length_a   1.000
_cell.length_b   1.000
_cell.length_c   1.000
_cell.angle_alpha   90.00
_cell.angle_beta   90.00
_cell.angle_gamma   90.00
#
_symmetry.space_group_name_H-M   'P 1'
#
loop_
_entity.id
_entity.type
_entity.pdbx_description
1 polymer ?
#
loop_
_entity_poly.entity_id
_entity_poly.type
_entity_poly.pdbx_seq_one_letter_code
_entity_poly.pdbx_strand_id
1 'polypeptide(L)'
;MKTLTKTFRMISGAAAPIALGAAALGVCATLSPAPVLAAPASSNAAKLDQAVKALRAITTLKADFIQRDRNGGQVKGTLTLKRPGRIRFEYEKSVPMLIVGDGKALTMIDYEVNQVQRWPIKNSPLGALLDPSRDVAKYGTVRDTGNPDVISVEVRDSEHPEYGIITLIFTRKASAPGGLELAYWVALDAQNTRTTIQLSNQRYGVAVGEDAFRWKDPRPRRRTH
;
A
#
# COMPACT_ATOMS: atom_id res chain seq x y z
N MET A 1 -45.44 2.94 29.82
CA MET A 1 -45.63 4.36 30.17
C MET A 1 -45.40 5.21 28.92
N LYS A 2 -46.41 6.00 28.55
CA LYS A 2 -46.43 7.17 27.66
C LYS A 2 -45.99 7.03 26.19
N THR A 3 -47.01 6.80 25.36
CA THR A 3 -47.25 7.31 24.00
C THR A 3 -46.78 8.74 23.76
N LEU A 4 -46.35 9.07 22.53
CA LEU A 4 -46.76 10.32 21.88
C LEU A 4 -46.79 10.21 20.34
N THR A 5 -48.02 10.18 19.84
CA THR A 5 -48.46 10.40 18.46
C THR A 5 -48.35 11.88 18.09
N LYS A 6 -48.01 12.24 16.84
CA LYS A 6 -48.78 13.24 16.07
C LYS A 6 -48.34 13.39 14.61
N THR A 7 -49.23 12.91 13.74
CA THR A 7 -49.53 13.38 12.40
C THR A 7 -49.84 14.88 12.37
N PHE A 8 -49.43 15.60 11.32
CA PHE A 8 -50.21 16.74 10.83
C PHE A 8 -50.06 16.92 9.31
N ARG A 9 -51.13 17.49 8.74
CA ARG A 9 -51.69 17.29 7.40
C ARG A 9 -51.51 18.57 6.57
N MET A 10 -51.45 18.39 5.24
CA MET A 10 -51.48 19.45 4.23
C MET A 10 -52.62 20.45 4.44
N ILE A 11 -52.38 21.71 4.06
CA ILE A 11 -53.43 22.67 3.69
C ILE A 11 -53.00 23.34 2.39
N SER A 12 -53.79 23.13 1.33
CA SER A 12 -53.79 23.90 0.09
C SER A 12 -54.43 25.26 0.30
N GLY A 13 -53.91 26.29 -0.35
CA GLY A 13 -54.58 27.57 -0.53
C GLY A 13 -54.19 28.18 -1.89
N ALA A 14 -55.18 28.34 -2.76
CA ALA A 14 -55.06 28.97 -4.07
C ALA A 14 -55.64 30.40 -4.02
N ALA A 15 -55.02 31.35 -4.72
CA ALA A 15 -55.67 32.54 -5.31
C ALA A 15 -54.68 33.35 -6.18
N ALA A 16 -55.12 33.74 -7.37
CA ALA A 16 -54.49 34.66 -8.34
C ALA A 16 -55.30 35.99 -8.37
N PRO A 17 -55.11 36.98 -9.28
CA PRO A 17 -53.93 37.54 -9.98
C PRO A 17 -53.88 39.12 -9.93
N ILE A 18 -53.02 39.73 -10.77
CA ILE A 18 -53.05 41.10 -11.36
C ILE A 18 -52.39 42.26 -10.58
N ALA A 19 -51.28 42.80 -11.12
CA ALA A 19 -51.09 44.24 -11.39
C ALA A 19 -49.85 44.51 -12.26
N LEU A 20 -50.06 45.28 -13.34
CA LEU A 20 -49.10 45.94 -14.23
C LEU A 20 -48.25 46.97 -13.46
N GLY A 21 -46.99 47.17 -13.86
CA GLY A 21 -46.39 48.52 -13.78
C GLY A 21 -44.87 48.63 -13.56
N ALA A 22 -44.23 49.20 -14.58
CA ALA A 22 -43.04 50.06 -14.53
C ALA A 22 -41.63 49.45 -14.42
N ALA A 23 -40.85 49.76 -15.44
CA ALA A 23 -39.44 49.49 -15.63
C ALA A 23 -38.55 50.19 -14.58
N ALA A 24 -37.51 49.50 -14.13
CA ALA A 24 -36.30 50.11 -13.59
C ALA A 24 -35.07 49.32 -14.08
N LEU A 25 -34.18 50.03 -14.74
CA LEU A 25 -32.86 49.64 -15.19
C LEU A 25 -31.99 49.22 -13.99
N GLY A 26 -31.12 48.21 -14.17
CA GLY A 26 -29.87 48.18 -13.40
C GLY A 26 -29.40 46.82 -12.91
N VAL A 27 -28.34 46.33 -13.57
CA VAL A 27 -27.33 45.39 -13.08
C VAL A 27 -27.76 43.91 -13.01
N CYS A 28 -27.64 43.25 -14.16
CA CYS A 28 -27.42 41.81 -14.22
C CYS A 28 -26.03 41.54 -13.61
N ALA A 29 -25.97 41.13 -12.35
CA ALA A 29 -24.73 40.66 -11.73
C ALA A 29 -24.34 39.34 -12.42
N THR A 30 -23.45 39.43 -13.41
CA THR A 30 -22.82 38.28 -14.03
C THR A 30 -22.02 37.54 -12.95
N LEU A 31 -22.59 36.45 -12.43
CA LEU A 31 -21.85 35.46 -11.65
C LEU A 31 -20.77 34.89 -12.58
N SER A 32 -19.56 35.44 -12.48
CA SER A 32 -18.40 34.91 -13.16
C SER A 32 -18.17 33.49 -12.62
N PRO A 33 -18.14 32.44 -13.46
CA PRO A 33 -17.73 31.13 -13.00
C PRO A 33 -16.28 31.22 -12.55
N ALA A 34 -16.05 31.10 -11.24
CA ALA A 34 -14.71 31.01 -10.69
C ALA A 34 -14.02 29.78 -11.31
N PRO A 35 -12.78 29.90 -11.82
CA PRO A 35 -12.05 28.74 -12.31
C PRO A 35 -11.84 27.78 -11.14
N VAL A 36 -12.48 26.62 -11.23
CA VAL A 36 -12.20 25.50 -10.33
C VAL A 36 -10.79 25.04 -10.69
N LEU A 37 -9.78 25.45 -9.91
CA LEU A 37 -8.43 24.91 -10.06
C LEU A 37 -8.50 23.41 -9.76
N ALA A 38 -8.46 22.59 -10.82
CA ALA A 38 -8.15 21.18 -10.69
C ALA A 38 -6.76 21.08 -10.04
N ALA A 39 -6.67 20.41 -8.89
CA ALA A 39 -5.39 20.11 -8.24
C ALA A 39 -4.45 19.41 -9.24
N PRO A 40 -3.13 19.70 -9.22
CA PRO A 40 -2.24 19.29 -10.29
C PRO A 40 -2.04 17.77 -10.26
N ALA A 41 -2.58 17.06 -11.26
CA ALA A 41 -2.27 15.66 -11.52
C ALA A 41 -0.75 15.40 -11.67
N SER A 42 0.02 16.42 -12.05
CA SER A 42 1.49 16.41 -12.13
C SER A 42 2.17 16.10 -10.79
N SER A 43 1.53 16.38 -9.66
CA SER A 43 2.12 16.15 -8.33
C SER A 43 2.13 14.67 -7.92
N ASN A 44 1.12 13.90 -8.31
CA ASN A 44 1.01 12.49 -7.93
C ASN A 44 1.96 11.60 -8.74
N ALA A 45 2.09 11.85 -10.05
CA ALA A 45 3.07 11.15 -10.88
C ALA A 45 4.51 11.37 -10.36
N ALA A 46 4.83 12.61 -9.96
CA ALA A 46 6.13 12.92 -9.36
C ALA A 46 6.36 12.21 -8.02
N LYS A 47 5.35 12.16 -7.14
CA LYS A 47 5.43 11.42 -5.86
C LYS A 47 5.63 9.91 -6.08
N LEU A 48 4.94 9.33 -7.06
CA LEU A 48 5.10 7.92 -7.41
C LEU A 48 6.53 7.65 -7.89
N ASP A 49 7.02 8.47 -8.82
CA ASP A 49 8.39 8.36 -9.34
C ASP A 49 9.44 8.51 -8.23
N GLN A 50 9.25 9.43 -7.27
CA GLN A 50 10.11 9.55 -6.09
C GLN A 50 10.13 8.28 -5.24
N ALA A 51 8.96 7.71 -4.92
CA ALA A 51 8.85 6.48 -4.14
C ALA A 51 9.53 5.29 -4.84
N VAL A 52 9.32 5.17 -6.16
CA VAL A 52 9.93 4.13 -6.99
C VAL A 52 11.45 4.30 -7.04
N LYS A 53 11.94 5.53 -7.24
CA LYS A 53 13.38 5.84 -7.23
C LYS A 53 14.02 5.52 -5.89
N ALA A 54 13.37 5.86 -4.78
CA ALA A 54 13.87 5.54 -3.45
C ALA A 54 13.97 4.03 -3.22
N LEU A 55 12.91 3.28 -3.55
CA LEU A 55 12.97 1.82 -3.52
C LEU A 55 14.10 1.31 -4.41
N ARG A 56 14.26 1.84 -5.63
CA ARG A 56 15.32 1.49 -6.63
C ARG A 56 16.75 1.85 -6.22
N ALA A 57 16.91 2.81 -5.31
CA ALA A 57 18.22 3.20 -4.79
C ALA A 57 18.75 2.22 -3.71
N ILE A 58 17.88 1.39 -3.11
CA ILE A 58 18.28 0.42 -2.08
C ILE A 58 19.02 -0.76 -2.72
N THR A 59 20.34 -0.85 -2.54
CA THR A 59 21.14 -2.01 -3.00
C THR A 59 21.08 -3.17 -2.01
N THR A 60 21.32 -2.88 -0.73
CA THR A 60 21.15 -3.79 0.39
C THR A 60 20.45 -3.08 1.54
N LEU A 61 19.65 -3.84 2.29
CA LEU A 61 18.92 -3.36 3.46
C LEU A 61 18.87 -4.47 4.51
N LYS A 62 19.13 -4.12 5.76
CA LYS A 62 18.74 -4.91 6.93
C LYS A 62 17.89 -4.05 7.84
N ALA A 63 16.73 -4.54 8.24
CA ALA A 63 15.78 -3.84 9.10
C ALA A 63 15.12 -4.82 10.06
N ASP A 64 14.65 -4.31 11.19
CA ASP A 64 13.73 -5.06 12.05
C ASP A 64 12.31 -4.80 11.55
N PHE A 65 11.42 -5.77 11.74
CA PHE A 65 10.01 -5.60 11.43
C PHE A 65 9.11 -6.07 12.57
N ILE A 66 7.94 -5.45 12.64
CA ILE A 66 6.79 -5.91 13.43
C ILE A 66 5.63 -6.12 12.47
N GLN A 67 5.18 -7.36 12.38
CA GLN A 67 3.95 -7.72 11.72
C GLN A 67 2.79 -7.61 12.70
N ARG A 68 1.70 -6.96 12.30
CA ARG A 68 0.42 -6.96 13.00
C ARG A 68 -0.64 -7.59 12.12
N ASP A 69 -1.36 -8.57 12.66
CA ASP A 69 -2.52 -9.17 12.00
C ASP A 69 -3.80 -8.36 12.29
N ARG A 70 -4.93 -8.83 11.74
CA ARG A 70 -6.25 -8.19 11.95
C ARG A 70 -6.76 -8.28 13.40
N ASN A 71 -6.30 -9.27 14.16
CA ASN A 71 -6.73 -9.55 15.52
C ASN A 71 -5.86 -8.80 16.56
N GLY A 72 -4.87 -8.03 16.10
CA GLY A 72 -3.93 -7.30 16.95
C GLY A 72 -2.73 -8.14 17.41
N GLY A 73 -2.63 -9.40 16.97
CA GLY A 73 -1.46 -10.25 17.18
C GLY A 73 -0.24 -9.63 16.55
N GLN A 74 0.90 -9.67 17.25
CA GLN A 74 2.16 -9.10 16.78
C GLN A 74 3.24 -10.15 16.74
N VAL A 75 3.97 -10.19 15.63
CA VAL A 75 5.14 -11.05 15.47
C VAL A 75 6.30 -10.21 14.99
N LYS A 76 7.48 -10.41 15.58
CA LYS A 76 8.68 -9.67 15.22
C LYS A 76 9.55 -10.48 14.28
N GLY A 77 10.48 -9.79 13.61
CA GLY A 77 11.50 -10.45 12.83
C GLY A 77 12.51 -9.49 12.22
N THR A 78 13.30 -10.03 11.31
CA THR A 78 14.32 -9.30 10.57
C THR A 78 14.09 -9.40 9.08
N LEU A 79 14.05 -8.25 8.42
CA LEU A 79 14.05 -8.11 6.98
C LEU A 79 15.50 -7.98 6.49
N THR A 80 15.88 -8.83 5.54
CA THR A 80 17.12 -8.69 4.78
C THR A 80 16.78 -8.61 3.30
N LEU A 81 17.30 -7.60 2.61
CA LEU A 81 17.10 -7.40 1.18
C LEU A 81 18.46 -7.17 0.52
N LYS A 82 18.62 -7.76 -0.66
CA LYS A 82 19.76 -7.56 -1.54
C LYS A 82 19.27 -7.53 -2.98
N ARG A 83 19.67 -6.52 -3.72
CA ARG A 83 19.40 -6.47 -5.15
C ARG A 83 20.36 -7.37 -5.96
N PRO A 84 19.89 -7.93 -7.09
CA PRO A 84 18.50 -7.87 -7.59
C PRO A 84 17.59 -8.94 -6.97
N GLY A 85 16.36 -8.57 -6.60
CA GLY A 85 15.26 -9.50 -6.31
C GLY A 85 15.36 -10.38 -5.06
N ARG A 86 16.44 -10.32 -4.27
CA ARG A 86 16.61 -11.16 -3.07
C ARG A 86 16.03 -10.47 -1.85
N ILE A 87 15.15 -11.18 -1.16
CA ILE A 87 14.51 -10.70 0.06
C ILE A 87 14.32 -11.86 1.02
N ARG A 88 14.43 -11.60 2.32
CA ARG A 88 14.24 -12.56 3.40
C ARG A 88 13.50 -11.88 4.55
N PHE A 89 12.38 -12.45 4.95
CA PHE A 89 11.69 -12.16 6.20
C PHE A 89 11.90 -13.34 7.13
N GLU A 90 12.75 -13.15 8.12
CA GLU A 90 12.99 -14.14 9.16
C GLU A 90 12.19 -13.75 10.39
N TYR A 91 11.23 -14.58 10.77
CA TYR A 91 10.42 -14.38 11.96
C TYR A 91 11.20 -14.77 13.22
N GLU A 92 10.78 -14.25 14.36
CA GLU A 92 11.38 -14.58 15.66
C GLU A 92 11.26 -16.07 16.00
N LYS A 93 12.12 -16.55 16.90
CA LYS A 93 12.29 -18.00 17.17
C LYS A 93 11.01 -18.73 17.60
N SER A 94 10.06 -18.04 18.23
CA SER A 94 8.78 -18.61 18.65
C SER A 94 7.81 -18.85 17.48
N VAL A 95 8.08 -18.27 16.31
CA VAL A 95 7.31 -18.46 15.08
C VAL A 95 8.30 -18.91 14.01
N PRO A 96 8.54 -20.23 13.86
CA PRO A 96 9.57 -20.76 12.97
C PRO A 96 9.10 -20.71 11.51
N MET A 97 8.89 -19.50 11.02
CA MET A 97 8.44 -19.17 9.68
C MET A 97 9.48 -18.31 8.97
N LEU A 98 9.58 -18.48 7.66
CA LEU A 98 10.54 -17.80 6.81
C LEU A 98 9.90 -17.48 5.47
N ILE A 99 10.04 -16.25 4.99
CA ILE A 99 9.67 -15.89 3.61
C ILE A 99 10.93 -15.48 2.86
N VAL A 100 11.23 -16.13 1.73
CA VAL A 100 12.39 -15.82 0.88
C VAL A 100 11.95 -15.52 -0.54
N GLY A 101 12.46 -14.44 -1.13
CA GLY A 101 12.34 -14.13 -2.55
C GLY A 101 13.65 -14.32 -3.30
N ASP A 102 13.55 -14.86 -4.51
CA ASP A 102 14.67 -15.10 -5.43
C ASP A 102 14.63 -14.22 -6.69
N GLY A 103 13.76 -13.20 -6.70
CA GLY A 103 13.50 -12.32 -7.84
C GLY A 103 12.51 -12.89 -8.86
N LYS A 104 12.16 -14.18 -8.77
CA LYS A 104 11.16 -14.83 -9.64
C LYS A 104 9.89 -15.18 -8.86
N ALA A 105 10.06 -15.65 -7.62
CA ALA A 105 8.98 -16.05 -6.74
C ALA A 105 9.30 -15.68 -5.27
N LEU A 106 8.25 -15.57 -4.47
CA LEU A 106 8.32 -15.66 -3.03
C LEU A 106 8.04 -17.10 -2.59
N THR A 107 8.81 -17.59 -1.63
CA THR A 107 8.60 -18.89 -1.00
C THR A 107 8.41 -18.65 0.49
N MET A 108 7.24 -19.01 1.02
CA MET A 108 6.99 -19.09 2.45
C MET A 108 7.26 -20.52 2.91
N ILE A 109 7.99 -20.63 4.01
CA ILE A 109 8.37 -21.88 4.65
C ILE A 109 7.89 -21.79 6.09
N ASP A 110 7.05 -22.74 6.47
CA ASP A 110 6.63 -22.96 7.86
C ASP A 110 7.31 -24.25 8.33
N TYR A 111 8.24 -24.12 9.27
CA TYR A 111 8.98 -25.25 9.82
C TYR A 111 8.21 -25.98 10.92
N GLU A 112 7.17 -25.38 11.51
CA GLU A 112 6.35 -26.02 12.54
C GLU A 112 5.55 -27.17 11.94
N VAL A 113 4.93 -26.91 10.77
CA VAL A 113 4.09 -27.88 10.07
C VAL A 113 4.74 -28.47 8.81
N ASN A 114 6.02 -28.18 8.59
CA ASN A 114 6.79 -28.62 7.41
C ASN A 114 6.14 -28.24 6.07
N GLN A 115 5.58 -27.04 5.97
CA GLN A 115 4.87 -26.57 4.78
C GLN A 115 5.73 -25.60 3.98
N VAL A 116 5.67 -25.72 2.65
CA VAL A 116 6.34 -24.81 1.71
C VAL A 116 5.33 -24.35 0.68
N GLN A 117 5.15 -23.04 0.55
CA GLN A 117 4.27 -22.41 -0.43
C GLN A 117 5.10 -21.46 -1.30
N ARG A 118 4.89 -21.48 -2.62
CA ARG A 118 5.66 -20.69 -3.57
C ARG A 118 4.72 -19.92 -4.49
N TRP A 119 4.87 -18.60 -4.53
CA TRP A 119 4.10 -17.69 -5.37
C TRP A 119 4.98 -16.99 -6.38
N PRO A 120 4.73 -17.15 -7.69
CA PRO A 120 5.38 -16.34 -8.71
C PRO A 120 5.08 -14.86 -8.48
N ILE A 121 6.11 -14.02 -8.46
CA ILE A 121 5.94 -12.56 -8.30
C ILE A 121 6.24 -11.79 -9.57
N LYS A 122 6.70 -12.46 -10.63
CA LYS A 122 7.11 -11.82 -11.88
C LYS A 122 6.05 -10.88 -12.46
N ASN A 123 4.76 -11.21 -12.31
CA ASN A 123 3.65 -10.40 -12.80
C ASN A 123 2.86 -9.73 -11.67
N SER A 124 3.33 -9.81 -10.42
CA SER A 124 2.63 -9.23 -9.29
C SER A 124 3.06 -7.77 -9.05
N PRO A 125 2.20 -6.98 -8.39
CA PRO A 125 2.51 -5.66 -7.84
C PRO A 125 3.85 -5.60 -7.09
N LEU A 126 4.12 -6.62 -6.28
CA LEU A 126 5.36 -6.72 -5.51
C LEU A 126 6.58 -7.00 -6.40
N GLY A 127 6.43 -7.78 -7.47
CA GLY A 127 7.49 -7.97 -8.46
C GLY A 127 7.89 -6.66 -9.13
N ALA A 128 6.92 -5.81 -9.49
CA ALA A 128 7.20 -4.51 -10.09
C ALA A 128 8.00 -3.58 -9.15
N LEU A 129 7.74 -3.65 -7.84
CA LEU A 129 8.48 -2.88 -6.83
C LEU A 129 9.93 -3.37 -6.64
N LEU A 130 10.16 -4.67 -6.80
CA LEU A 130 11.46 -5.30 -6.58
C LEU A 130 12.34 -5.36 -7.84
N ASP A 131 11.73 -5.28 -9.02
CA ASP A 131 12.40 -5.31 -10.33
C ASP A 131 12.54 -3.89 -10.93
N PRO A 132 13.79 -3.39 -11.10
CA PRO A 132 14.03 -2.05 -11.63
C PRO A 132 13.60 -1.87 -13.09
N SER A 133 13.39 -2.95 -13.85
CA SER A 133 13.00 -2.91 -15.27
C SER A 133 11.49 -2.76 -15.49
N ARG A 134 10.67 -2.87 -14.43
CA ARG A 134 9.21 -2.89 -14.54
C ARG A 134 8.60 -1.50 -14.53
N ASP A 135 7.48 -1.36 -15.24
CA ASP A 135 6.66 -0.16 -15.18
C ASP A 135 5.78 -0.18 -13.92
N VAL A 136 6.27 0.43 -12.85
CA VAL A 136 5.54 0.54 -11.58
C VAL A 136 4.34 1.50 -11.72
N ALA A 137 4.34 2.39 -12.72
CA ALA A 137 3.21 3.29 -12.96
C ALA A 137 1.95 2.54 -13.40
N LYS A 138 2.09 1.35 -14.00
CA LYS A 138 0.93 0.49 -14.36
C LYS A 138 0.17 0.01 -13.11
N TYR A 139 0.85 -0.18 -11.99
CA TYR A 139 0.28 -0.83 -10.81
C TYR A 139 0.11 0.13 -9.61
N GLY A 140 0.86 1.23 -9.57
CA GLY A 140 0.95 2.15 -8.44
C GLY A 140 0.02 3.36 -8.56
N THR A 141 -0.78 3.62 -7.53
CA THR A 141 -1.59 4.84 -7.38
C THR A 141 -1.19 5.56 -6.09
N VAL A 142 -0.86 6.85 -6.19
CA VAL A 142 -0.58 7.67 -5.00
C VAL A 142 -1.89 7.96 -4.26
N ARG A 143 -1.89 7.73 -2.95
CA ARG A 143 -2.99 8.08 -2.05
C ARG A 143 -2.61 9.33 -1.28
N ASP A 144 -3.55 10.27 -1.20
CA ASP A 144 -3.36 11.46 -0.38
C ASP A 144 -3.44 11.06 1.11
N THR A 145 -2.51 11.60 1.88
CA THR A 145 -2.38 11.35 3.33
C THR A 145 -2.71 12.60 4.14
N GLY A 146 -2.87 13.76 3.49
CA GLY A 146 -2.96 15.07 4.14
C GLY A 146 -1.64 15.53 4.79
N ASN A 147 -0.59 14.71 4.79
CA ASN A 147 0.72 15.05 5.32
C ASN A 147 1.74 15.15 4.16
N PRO A 148 2.33 16.34 3.92
CA PRO A 148 3.26 16.53 2.81
C PRO A 148 4.54 15.70 2.95
N ASP A 149 4.91 15.24 4.14
CA ASP A 149 6.12 14.45 4.39
C ASP A 149 5.91 12.93 4.28
N VAL A 150 4.67 12.52 3.99
CA VAL A 150 4.28 11.12 3.83
C VAL A 150 3.80 10.86 2.41
N ILE A 151 4.42 9.91 1.73
CA ILE A 151 3.97 9.43 0.43
C ILE A 151 3.36 8.04 0.62
N SER A 152 2.07 7.90 0.28
CA SER A 152 1.38 6.62 0.28
C SER A 152 1.19 6.14 -1.15
N VAL A 153 1.64 4.92 -1.45
CA VAL A 153 1.53 4.29 -2.77
C VAL A 153 0.77 2.99 -2.63
N GLU A 154 -0.44 2.95 -3.15
CA GLU A 154 -1.21 1.71 -3.29
C GLU A 154 -0.79 1.00 -4.56
N VAL A 155 -0.52 -0.29 -4.46
CA VAL A 155 -0.14 -1.15 -5.58
C VAL A 155 -1.10 -2.32 -5.67
N ARG A 156 -1.75 -2.45 -6.82
CA ARG A 156 -2.72 -3.53 -7.10
C ARG A 156 -2.64 -3.96 -8.56
N ASP A 157 -2.92 -5.23 -8.81
CA ASP A 157 -3.11 -5.74 -10.17
C ASP A 157 -4.60 -5.91 -10.42
N SER A 158 -5.15 -5.13 -11.36
CA SER A 158 -6.56 -5.25 -11.74
C SER A 158 -6.87 -6.51 -12.54
N GLU A 159 -5.86 -7.10 -13.20
CA GLU A 159 -6.00 -8.32 -13.98
C GLU A 159 -5.97 -9.56 -13.06
N HIS A 160 -5.30 -9.45 -11.90
CA HIS A 160 -5.16 -10.53 -10.91
C HIS A 160 -5.51 -10.04 -9.49
N PRO A 161 -6.81 -9.77 -9.20
CA PRO A 161 -7.24 -9.31 -7.89
C PRO A 161 -6.95 -10.30 -6.75
N GLU A 162 -6.74 -11.58 -7.06
CA GLU A 162 -6.35 -12.61 -6.10
C GLU A 162 -4.98 -12.36 -5.44
N TYR A 163 -4.14 -11.49 -6.04
CA TYR A 163 -2.88 -11.07 -5.43
C TYR A 163 -3.05 -10.04 -4.33
N GLY A 164 -4.26 -9.47 -4.19
CA GLY A 164 -4.56 -8.49 -3.17
C GLY A 164 -4.00 -7.10 -3.46
N ILE A 165 -3.92 -6.28 -2.41
CA ILE A 165 -3.51 -4.88 -2.47
C ILE A 165 -2.37 -4.66 -1.48
N ILE A 166 -1.33 -3.95 -1.90
CA ILE A 166 -0.24 -3.53 -1.03
C ILE A 166 -0.17 -2.01 -1.02
N THR A 167 -0.34 -1.39 0.14
CA THR A 167 -0.13 0.04 0.33
C THR A 167 1.19 0.25 1.04
N LEU A 168 2.12 0.93 0.37
CA LEU A 168 3.43 1.31 0.89
C LEU A 168 3.40 2.73 1.44
N ILE A 169 3.96 2.93 2.63
CA ILE A 169 3.99 4.24 3.27
C ILE A 169 5.45 4.66 3.47
N PHE A 170 5.81 5.74 2.79
CA PHE A 170 7.13 6.33 2.84
C PHE A 170 7.13 7.61 3.66
N THR A 171 8.22 7.85 4.38
CA THR A 171 8.50 9.11 5.07
C THR A 171 9.78 9.73 4.52
N ARG A 172 9.88 11.07 4.56
CA ARG A 172 11.12 11.75 4.19
C ARG A 172 12.24 11.41 5.18
N LYS A 173 13.38 11.00 4.63
CA LYS A 173 14.60 10.76 5.42
C LYS A 173 15.83 10.95 4.55
N ALA A 174 16.57 12.03 4.82
CA ALA A 174 17.75 12.39 4.02
C ALA A 174 18.85 11.31 4.03
N SER A 175 18.95 10.51 5.09
CA SER A 175 19.90 9.39 5.19
C SER A 175 19.46 8.12 4.47
N ALA A 176 18.22 8.04 4.00
CA ALA A 176 17.73 6.90 3.22
C ALA A 176 18.07 7.08 1.73
N PRO A 177 18.42 6.00 1.00
CA PRO A 177 18.64 6.06 -0.44
C PRO A 177 17.44 6.67 -1.18
N GLY A 178 17.69 7.72 -1.98
CA GLY A 178 16.63 8.44 -2.69
C GLY A 178 15.76 9.36 -1.82
N GLY A 179 16.16 9.63 -0.57
CA GLY A 179 15.53 10.63 0.31
C GLY A 179 14.21 10.20 0.96
N LEU A 180 13.79 8.95 0.76
CA LEU A 180 12.57 8.37 1.35
C LEU A 180 12.89 7.04 2.02
N GLU A 181 12.29 6.82 3.17
CA GLU A 181 12.34 5.56 3.91
C GLU A 181 10.98 4.88 3.88
N LEU A 182 10.95 3.58 3.55
CA LEU A 182 9.74 2.77 3.69
C LEU A 182 9.50 2.51 5.18
N ALA A 183 8.53 3.20 5.77
CA ALA A 183 8.24 3.12 7.19
C ALA A 183 7.38 1.90 7.53
N TYR A 184 6.33 1.66 6.74
CA TYR A 184 5.47 0.48 6.88
C TYR A 184 4.74 0.20 5.57
N TRP A 185 4.18 -1.01 5.46
CA TRP A 185 3.18 -1.32 4.44
C TRP A 185 2.01 -2.08 5.01
N VAL A 186 0.89 -2.00 4.30
CA VAL A 186 -0.34 -2.71 4.61
C VAL A 186 -0.64 -3.61 3.42
N ALA A 187 -0.77 -4.91 3.67
CA ALA A 187 -1.22 -5.89 2.70
C ALA A 187 -2.67 -6.29 3.00
N LEU A 188 -3.49 -6.39 1.97
CA LEU A 188 -4.83 -6.98 1.99
C LEU A 188 -4.82 -8.15 1.02
N ASP A 189 -5.13 -9.35 1.47
CA ASP A 189 -5.26 -10.53 0.60
C ASP A 189 -6.64 -10.60 -0.08
N ALA A 190 -6.84 -11.64 -0.91
CA ALA A 190 -8.10 -11.89 -1.60
C ALA A 190 -9.30 -12.14 -0.66
N GLN A 191 -9.03 -12.49 0.61
CA GLN A 191 -10.03 -12.67 1.66
C GLN A 191 -10.23 -11.39 2.50
N ASN A 192 -9.64 -10.27 2.07
CA ASN A 192 -9.66 -8.98 2.76
C ASN A 192 -9.02 -9.04 4.17
N THR A 193 -8.10 -9.98 4.39
CA THR A 193 -7.32 -10.06 5.62
C THR A 193 -6.21 -9.02 5.58
N ARG A 194 -6.24 -8.12 6.56
CA ARG A 194 -5.25 -7.05 6.69
C ARG A 194 -4.04 -7.53 7.48
N THR A 195 -2.87 -7.35 6.89
CA THR A 195 -1.57 -7.49 7.56
C THR A 195 -0.81 -6.18 7.45
N THR A 196 -0.28 -5.67 8.56
CA THR A 196 0.56 -4.47 8.58
C THR A 196 1.98 -4.86 8.96
N ILE A 197 2.97 -4.47 8.15
CA ILE A 197 4.38 -4.64 8.48
C ILE A 197 4.99 -3.27 8.71
N GLN A 198 5.48 -3.03 9.92
CA GLN A 198 6.21 -1.82 10.27
C GLN A 198 7.70 -2.12 10.32
N LEU A 199 8.51 -1.27 9.69
CA LEU A 199 9.97 -1.37 9.71
C LEU A 199 10.57 -0.41 10.75
N SER A 200 11.68 -0.83 11.33
CA SER A 200 12.53 -0.01 12.19
C SER A 200 14.00 -0.38 12.00
N ASN A 201 14.90 0.46 12.48
CA ASN A 201 16.34 0.22 12.46
C ASN A 201 16.87 -0.14 11.05
N GLN A 202 16.35 0.51 10.00
CA GLN A 202 16.84 0.29 8.64
C GLN A 202 18.31 0.67 8.53
N ARG A 203 19.12 -0.27 8.03
CA ARG A 203 20.52 -0.09 7.70
C ARG A 203 20.71 -0.39 6.23
N TYR A 204 21.05 0.64 5.46
CA TYR A 204 21.27 0.56 4.03
C TYR A 204 22.75 0.33 3.70
N GLY A 205 23.04 -0.29 2.55
CA GLY A 205 24.42 -0.46 2.07
C GLY A 205 25.28 -1.44 2.89
N VAL A 206 24.67 -2.19 3.80
CA VAL A 206 25.35 -3.22 4.60
C VAL A 206 25.75 -4.42 3.74
N ALA A 207 26.87 -5.07 4.09
CA ALA A 207 27.30 -6.29 3.43
C ALA A 207 26.32 -7.43 3.70
N VAL A 208 25.78 -8.04 2.64
CA VAL A 208 24.87 -9.20 2.70
C VAL A 208 25.40 -10.29 1.77
N GLY A 209 25.82 -11.41 2.35
CA GLY A 209 26.27 -12.60 1.60
C GLY A 209 25.11 -13.33 0.92
N GLU A 210 25.42 -14.07 -0.14
CA GLU A 210 24.41 -14.87 -0.87
C GLU A 210 23.76 -15.94 0.01
N ASP A 211 24.53 -16.50 0.95
CA ASP A 211 24.08 -17.54 1.87
C ASP A 211 22.96 -17.06 2.81
N ALA A 212 22.82 -15.75 3.02
CA ALA A 212 21.75 -15.17 3.84
C ALA A 212 20.34 -15.55 3.34
N PHE A 213 20.20 -15.87 2.06
CA PHE A 213 18.92 -16.23 1.44
C PHE A 213 18.73 -17.74 1.27
N ARG A 214 19.67 -18.56 1.75
CA ARG A 214 19.51 -20.02 1.72
C ARG A 214 18.55 -20.46 2.82
N TRP A 215 17.84 -21.53 2.55
CA TRP A 215 16.90 -22.15 3.48
C TRP A 215 16.91 -23.67 3.27
N LYS A 216 16.49 -24.40 4.29
CA LYS A 216 16.44 -25.86 4.26
C LYS A 216 15.00 -26.28 4.02
N ASP A 217 14.77 -27.15 3.04
CA ASP A 217 13.42 -27.70 2.83
C ASP A 217 13.02 -28.57 4.03
N PRO A 218 11.92 -28.24 4.74
CA PRO A 218 11.47 -29.02 5.90
C PRO A 218 10.72 -30.29 5.50
N ARG A 219 10.29 -30.41 4.24
CA ARG A 219 9.47 -31.55 3.80
C ARG A 219 10.31 -32.84 3.78
N PRO A 220 9.71 -34.00 4.10
CA PRO A 220 10.40 -35.27 4.00
C PRO A 220 10.92 -35.49 2.57
N ARG A 221 12.16 -35.95 2.44
CA ARG A 221 12.66 -36.43 1.15
C ARG A 221 11.82 -37.63 0.74
N ARG A 222 11.01 -37.46 -0.29
CA ARG A 222 10.23 -38.55 -0.87
C ARG A 222 11.23 -39.57 -1.43
N ARG A 223 11.37 -40.73 -0.77
CA ARG A 223 12.16 -41.85 -1.29
C ARG A 223 11.46 -42.32 -2.56
N THR A 224 12.07 -42.06 -3.70
CA THR A 224 11.72 -42.76 -4.95
C THR A 224 12.17 -44.20 -4.78
N HIS A 225 11.22 -45.11 -4.66
CA HIS A 225 11.45 -46.55 -4.83
C HIS A 225 11.65 -46.87 -6.31
#